data_AF-A0A7C4JDZ0-F1
#
_entry.id   AF-A0A7C4JDZ0-F1
#
_cell.length_a   1.000
_cell.length_b   1.000
_cell.length_c   1.000
_cell.angle_alpha   90.00
_cell.angle_beta   90.00
_cell.angle_gamma   90.00
#
_symmetry.space_group_name_H-M   'P 1'
#
loop_
_entity.id
_entity.type
_entity.pdbx_description
1 polymer ?
#
loop_
_entity_poly.entity_id
_entity_poly.type
_entity_poly.pdbx_seq_one_letter_code
_entity_poly.pdbx_strand_id
1 'polypeptide(L)'
;GRIALDLYDYADDIADIKIKTLENLAAYLGVGVKDELMEEYDIPKLWESSEGRQRILSYALDRCRVIMECFKEFIDYGCQLSNLVCIPLDHVCTAAVGFRVESYLMKCSRKFGELIPKRIEKPYQPYAGAIVLEPKPGLHENVAVLDFRSMYPSIMMKFNISPDTYVEPEVNTKPEEVFIAPEVGHRFFKKPDGFYRDALKRLLEARAEISKKLKDLSPSSTEYRILDARQKAIKVITNAMYGYAGWIGARWYRRPIAESTTAWGRKTLLETVDYAMKIGLSVIYGDTDSIFVKHDQEKIEELVKYVSEKLGLEIKPETIYRRIIFTEAKKRYAGLLADGRIDITGLEAVRGDWSEIAKKIQREVIRIILETGSVEQALKEARKMLSDVEVGKVPLRELIIWKTLTKTTEDYKVLTAHVKAAQRLVDMGWDIGPGDKVGIIVVKGTGRLYDRVEPYQFVKPEDVDYRYYVENQIVPAVVRIISVFGYREEDLRAPIKTMEKKGQRTLF
;
A
#
# COMPACT_ATOMS: atom_id res chain seq x y z
N GLY A 1 5.01 7.60 -34.94
CA GLY A 1 5.89 7.99 -33.82
C GLY A 1 5.24 9.05 -32.96
N ARG A 2 4.13 8.72 -32.29
CA ARG A 2 3.56 9.50 -31.19
C ARG A 2 3.75 8.68 -29.91
N ILE A 3 3.73 9.33 -28.75
CA ILE A 3 3.79 8.68 -27.45
C ILE A 3 2.35 8.55 -26.94
N ALA A 4 1.90 7.32 -26.70
CA ALA A 4 0.63 7.06 -26.03
C ALA A 4 0.92 6.88 -24.54
N LEU A 5 0.32 7.71 -23.68
CA LEU A 5 0.51 7.64 -22.25
C LEU A 5 -0.81 7.34 -21.58
N ASP A 6 -0.85 6.20 -20.89
CA ASP A 6 -1.96 5.84 -20.04
C ASP A 6 -1.63 6.21 -18.59
N LEU A 7 -2.39 7.15 -18.02
CA LEU A 7 -2.25 7.55 -16.62
C LEU A 7 -2.73 6.47 -15.66
N TYR A 8 -3.49 5.48 -16.13
CA TYR A 8 -3.89 4.33 -15.32
C TYR A 8 -2.66 3.54 -14.86
N ASP A 9 -1.68 3.30 -15.74
CA ASP A 9 -0.43 2.61 -15.40
C ASP A 9 0.34 3.35 -14.29
N TYR A 10 0.36 4.68 -14.36
CA TYR A 10 0.95 5.50 -13.30
C TYR A 10 0.16 5.41 -12.00
N ALA A 11 -1.17 5.48 -12.06
CA ALA A 11 -2.01 5.33 -10.88
C ALA A 11 -1.82 3.96 -10.23
N ASP A 12 -1.64 2.90 -11.01
CA ASP A 12 -1.51 1.53 -10.51
C ASP A 12 -0.28 1.34 -9.62
N ASP A 13 0.85 1.97 -10.00
CA ASP A 13 2.09 1.99 -9.22
C ASP A 13 1.98 2.70 -7.86
N ILE A 14 1.00 3.59 -7.68
CA ILE A 14 0.85 4.38 -6.45
C ILE A 14 0.06 3.58 -5.42
N ALA A 15 0.76 3.03 -4.42
CA ALA A 15 0.16 2.21 -3.37
C ALA A 15 -0.89 2.96 -2.51
N ASP A 16 -0.80 4.28 -2.42
CA ASP A 16 -1.74 5.13 -1.66
C ASP A 16 -3.12 5.22 -2.35
N ILE A 17 -3.14 5.14 -3.69
CA ILE A 17 -4.38 5.11 -4.47
C ILE A 17 -4.90 3.67 -4.44
N LYS A 18 -5.74 3.34 -3.44
CA LYS A 18 -6.31 1.99 -3.29
C LYS A 18 -7.29 1.63 -4.40
N ILE A 19 -8.05 2.62 -4.88
CA ILE A 19 -9.05 2.46 -5.95
C ILE A 19 -8.60 3.33 -7.12
N LYS A 20 -8.20 2.70 -8.23
CA LYS A 20 -7.60 3.32 -9.42
C LYS A 20 -8.64 4.01 -10.33
N THR A 21 -9.41 4.94 -9.78
CA THR A 21 -10.31 5.79 -10.58
C THR A 21 -9.65 7.14 -10.85
N LEU A 22 -10.13 7.85 -11.87
CA LEU A 22 -9.63 9.19 -12.21
C LEU A 22 -9.79 10.16 -11.03
N GLU A 23 -10.88 10.07 -10.27
CA GLU A 23 -11.16 10.94 -9.13
C GLU A 23 -10.15 10.75 -8.01
N ASN A 24 -9.77 9.51 -7.72
CA ASN A 24 -8.79 9.22 -6.68
C ASN A 24 -7.37 9.60 -7.11
N LEU A 25 -7.03 9.41 -8.39
CA LEU A 25 -5.78 9.94 -8.94
C LEU A 25 -5.75 11.46 -8.87
N ALA A 26 -6.82 12.12 -9.27
CA ALA A 26 -6.94 13.57 -9.21
C ALA A 26 -6.81 14.08 -7.78
N ALA A 27 -7.53 13.49 -6.83
CA ALA A 27 -7.44 13.84 -5.41
C ALA A 27 -6.03 13.64 -4.85
N TYR A 28 -5.35 12.54 -5.22
CA TYR A 28 -3.96 12.29 -4.82
C TYR A 28 -3.00 13.36 -5.36
N LEU A 29 -3.23 13.82 -6.58
CA LEU A 29 -2.43 14.88 -7.23
C LEU A 29 -2.90 16.30 -6.87
N GLY A 30 -3.93 16.46 -6.02
CA GLY A 30 -4.49 17.78 -5.67
C GLY A 30 -5.29 18.45 -6.78
N VAL A 31 -5.70 17.69 -7.80
CA VAL A 31 -6.53 18.12 -8.92
C VAL A 31 -8.00 18.05 -8.52
N GLY A 32 -8.70 19.19 -8.61
CA GLY A 32 -10.13 19.27 -8.29
C GLY A 32 -10.99 18.64 -9.38
N VAL A 33 -11.97 17.84 -8.97
CA VAL A 33 -13.01 17.26 -9.84
C VAL A 33 -14.33 17.98 -9.59
N LYS A 34 -15.04 18.40 -10.64
CA LYS A 34 -16.29 19.16 -10.49
C LYS A 34 -17.51 18.27 -10.48
N ASP A 35 -17.59 17.36 -11.43
CA ASP A 35 -18.76 16.50 -11.61
C ASP A 35 -18.59 15.19 -10.82
N GLU A 36 -19.68 14.66 -10.29
CA GLU A 36 -19.69 13.30 -9.73
C GLU A 36 -19.49 12.24 -10.83
N LEU A 37 -19.08 11.03 -10.44
CA LEU A 37 -18.95 9.91 -11.36
C LEU A 37 -20.31 9.56 -11.97
N MET A 38 -20.40 9.65 -13.30
CA MET A 38 -21.54 9.16 -14.07
C MET A 38 -21.32 7.69 -14.39
N GLU A 39 -22.29 6.84 -14.04
CA GLU A 39 -22.20 5.41 -14.35
C GLU A 39 -22.49 5.18 -15.84
N GLU A 40 -21.75 4.27 -16.47
CA GLU A 40 -21.90 3.99 -17.91
C GLU A 40 -23.32 3.53 -18.26
N TYR A 41 -23.98 2.78 -17.39
CA TYR A 41 -25.35 2.31 -17.61
C TYR A 41 -26.41 3.43 -17.51
N ASP A 42 -26.09 4.57 -16.90
CA ASP A 42 -26.98 5.74 -16.84
C ASP A 42 -26.92 6.54 -18.17
N ILE A 43 -25.83 6.40 -18.94
CA ILE A 43 -25.57 7.18 -20.16
C ILE A 43 -26.69 7.00 -21.21
N PRO A 44 -27.15 5.78 -21.56
CA PRO A 44 -28.21 5.62 -22.55
C PRO A 44 -29.49 6.37 -22.19
N LYS A 45 -29.91 6.29 -20.92
CA LYS A 45 -31.10 6.98 -20.41
C LYS A 45 -30.92 8.50 -20.42
N LEU A 46 -29.76 9.00 -20.01
CA LEU A 46 -29.46 10.43 -20.04
C LEU A 46 -29.43 10.97 -21.48
N TRP A 47 -28.97 10.16 -22.44
CA TRP A 47 -28.86 10.55 -23.85
C TRP A 47 -30.22 10.82 -24.52
N GLU A 48 -31.32 10.26 -24.02
CA GLU A 48 -32.67 10.43 -24.57
C GLU A 48 -33.21 11.87 -24.45
N SER A 49 -32.69 12.65 -23.51
CA SER A 49 -33.14 14.01 -23.24
C SER A 49 -32.10 15.07 -23.63
N SER A 50 -32.55 16.26 -24.03
CA SER A 50 -31.63 17.38 -24.30
C SER A 50 -30.84 17.81 -23.05
N GLU A 51 -31.49 17.78 -21.88
CA GLU A 51 -30.85 18.10 -20.60
C GLU A 51 -29.79 17.05 -20.22
N GLY A 52 -30.11 15.76 -20.34
CA GLY A 52 -29.15 14.69 -20.05
C GLY A 52 -27.96 14.67 -21.02
N ARG A 53 -28.17 15.00 -22.30
CA ARG A 53 -27.06 15.22 -23.25
C ARG A 53 -26.14 16.37 -22.86
N GLN A 54 -26.69 17.49 -22.36
CA GLN A 54 -25.87 18.59 -21.83
C GLN A 54 -25.08 18.18 -20.58
N ARG A 55 -25.70 17.38 -19.70
CA ARG A 55 -25.03 16.82 -18.53
C ARG A 55 -23.87 15.90 -18.91
N ILE A 56 -24.07 15.02 -19.90
CA ILE A 56 -23.01 14.14 -20.43
C ILE A 56 -21.87 14.97 -21.01
N LEU A 57 -22.18 16.02 -21.78
CA LEU A 57 -21.16 16.90 -22.34
C LEU A 57 -20.34 17.61 -21.25
N SER A 58 -21.00 18.19 -20.24
CA SER A 58 -20.31 18.80 -19.09
C SER A 58 -19.39 17.81 -18.39
N TYR A 59 -19.92 16.63 -18.08
CA TYR A 59 -19.15 15.55 -17.46
C TYR A 59 -17.92 15.16 -18.29
N ALA A 60 -18.08 14.93 -19.59
CA ALA A 60 -16.97 14.57 -20.47
C ALA A 60 -15.91 15.68 -20.57
N LEU A 61 -16.32 16.95 -20.62
CA LEU A 61 -15.40 18.10 -20.63
C LEU A 61 -14.60 18.20 -19.32
N ASP A 62 -15.24 17.98 -18.17
CA ASP A 62 -14.54 17.96 -16.89
C ASP A 62 -13.53 16.81 -16.82
N ARG A 63 -13.90 15.60 -17.29
CA ARG A 63 -12.95 14.47 -17.35
C ARG A 63 -11.74 14.76 -18.23
N CYS A 64 -11.95 15.32 -19.42
CA CYS A 64 -10.85 15.74 -20.29
C CYS A 64 -9.92 16.76 -19.61
N ARG A 65 -10.48 17.75 -18.92
CA ARG A 65 -9.71 18.73 -18.15
C ARG A 65 -8.90 18.05 -17.04
N VAL A 66 -9.53 17.21 -16.23
CA VAL A 66 -8.91 16.51 -15.10
C VAL A 66 -7.78 15.60 -15.58
N ILE A 67 -7.97 14.85 -16.67
CA ILE A 67 -6.92 14.02 -17.29
C ILE A 67 -5.72 14.88 -17.69
N MET A 68 -5.96 16.03 -18.34
CA MET A 68 -4.89 16.95 -18.76
C MET A 68 -4.15 17.59 -17.59
N GLU A 69 -4.83 17.87 -16.48
CA GLU A 69 -4.20 18.37 -15.25
C GLU A 69 -3.37 17.29 -14.57
N CYS A 70 -3.89 16.06 -14.44
CA CYS A 70 -3.13 14.91 -13.92
C CYS A 70 -1.89 14.61 -14.78
N PHE A 71 -2.01 14.71 -16.11
CA PHE A 71 -0.90 14.56 -17.03
C PHE A 71 0.23 15.56 -16.77
N LYS A 72 -0.10 16.83 -16.49
CA LYS A 72 0.90 17.87 -16.20
C LYS A 72 1.68 17.60 -14.92
N GLU A 73 1.03 17.01 -13.92
CA GLU A 73 1.71 16.59 -12.68
C GLU A 73 2.59 15.35 -12.91
N PHE A 74 2.20 14.45 -13.82
CA PHE A 74 2.93 13.23 -14.12
C PHE A 74 4.14 13.42 -15.06
N ILE A 75 4.02 14.26 -16.10
CA ILE A 75 4.92 14.22 -17.26
C ILE A 75 6.40 14.41 -16.91
N ASP A 76 6.71 15.31 -15.98
CA ASP A 76 8.07 15.55 -15.53
C ASP A 76 8.65 14.26 -14.88
N TYR A 77 7.89 13.60 -14.02
CA TYR A 77 8.26 12.33 -13.40
C TYR A 77 8.46 11.21 -14.44
N GLY A 78 7.48 11.02 -15.33
CA GLY A 78 7.55 10.00 -16.39
C GLY A 78 8.79 10.16 -17.26
N CYS A 79 9.10 11.40 -17.66
CA CYS A 79 10.29 11.71 -18.46
C CYS A 79 11.58 11.42 -17.68
N GLN A 80 11.68 11.79 -16.41
CA GLN A 80 12.88 11.50 -15.62
C GLN A 80 13.06 9.99 -15.37
N LEU A 81 11.97 9.26 -15.14
CA LEU A 81 12.00 7.81 -14.99
C LEU A 81 12.45 7.12 -16.28
N SER A 82 11.84 7.48 -17.42
CA SER A 82 12.21 6.98 -18.76
C SER A 82 13.70 7.19 -19.03
N ASN A 83 14.22 8.40 -18.80
CA ASN A 83 15.64 8.73 -18.97
C ASN A 83 16.57 7.93 -18.04
N LEU A 84 16.14 7.71 -16.78
CA LEU A 84 16.92 6.96 -15.80
C LEU A 84 17.11 5.50 -16.24
N VAL A 85 16.01 4.82 -16.57
CA VAL A 85 15.98 3.37 -16.83
C VAL A 85 16.13 3.01 -18.31
N CYS A 86 16.10 3.98 -19.22
CA CYS A 86 16.20 3.79 -20.67
C CYS A 86 15.07 2.94 -21.28
N ILE A 87 13.86 3.08 -20.74
CA ILE A 87 12.63 2.55 -21.34
C ILE A 87 11.87 3.73 -21.96
N PRO A 88 11.35 3.63 -23.19
CA PRO A 88 10.54 4.69 -23.80
C PRO A 88 9.40 5.17 -22.91
N LEU A 89 9.05 6.46 -23.01
CA LEU A 89 8.10 7.11 -22.11
C LEU A 89 6.70 6.46 -22.12
N ASP A 90 6.25 5.98 -23.29
CA ASP A 90 4.99 5.24 -23.49
C ASP A 90 4.98 3.83 -22.89
N HIS A 91 6.15 3.29 -22.52
CA HIS A 91 6.27 1.94 -21.96
C HIS A 91 6.76 1.92 -20.52
N VAL A 92 7.30 3.03 -20.01
CA VAL A 92 7.99 3.03 -18.71
C VAL A 92 7.04 2.75 -17.56
N CYS A 93 5.80 3.23 -17.61
CA CYS A 93 4.79 2.97 -16.60
C CYS A 93 4.11 1.60 -16.78
N THR A 94 3.88 1.17 -18.01
CA THR A 94 3.34 -0.17 -18.29
C THR A 94 4.30 -1.29 -17.87
N ALA A 95 5.62 -1.05 -17.97
CA ALA A 95 6.63 -2.00 -17.54
C ALA A 95 6.56 -2.19 -16.02
N ALA A 96 6.39 -3.43 -15.55
CA ALA A 96 6.44 -3.72 -14.11
C ALA A 96 7.76 -3.24 -13.51
N VAL A 97 7.73 -2.81 -12.25
CA VAL A 97 8.88 -2.19 -11.55
C VAL A 97 10.17 -3.01 -11.68
N GLY A 98 10.10 -4.34 -11.60
CA GLY A 98 11.26 -5.23 -11.78
C GLY A 98 11.94 -5.09 -13.15
N PHE A 99 11.19 -4.87 -14.23
CA PHE A 99 11.75 -4.62 -15.56
C PHE A 99 12.43 -3.25 -15.66
N ARG A 100 11.91 -2.24 -14.95
CA ARG A 100 12.55 -0.91 -14.88
C ARG A 100 13.92 -1.00 -14.20
N VAL A 101 14.00 -1.76 -13.10
CA VAL A 101 15.28 -2.05 -12.43
C VAL A 101 16.20 -2.85 -13.35
N GLU A 102 15.70 -3.90 -14.02
CA GLU A 102 16.51 -4.70 -14.96
C GLU A 102 17.10 -3.83 -16.08
N SER A 103 16.30 -2.95 -16.68
CA SER A 103 16.76 -2.04 -17.74
C SER A 103 17.83 -1.07 -17.24
N TYR A 104 17.66 -0.53 -16.02
CA TYR A 104 18.69 0.26 -15.36
C TYR A 104 19.99 -0.53 -15.13
N LEU A 105 19.90 -1.78 -14.68
CA LEU A 105 21.07 -2.64 -14.49
C LEU A 105 21.76 -2.95 -15.82
N MET A 106 21.01 -3.27 -16.89
CA MET A 106 21.58 -3.48 -18.22
C MET A 106 22.35 -2.26 -18.73
N LYS A 107 21.83 -1.05 -18.49
CA LYS A 107 22.54 0.21 -18.77
C LYS A 107 23.84 0.32 -17.96
N CYS A 108 23.83 -0.07 -16.69
CA CYS A 108 25.04 -0.13 -15.86
C CYS A 108 26.04 -1.18 -16.35
N SER A 109 25.60 -2.37 -16.77
CA SER A 109 26.48 -3.44 -17.26
C SER A 109 27.34 -2.98 -18.42
N ARG A 110 26.74 -2.28 -19.40
CA ARG A 110 27.50 -1.68 -20.51
C ARG A 110 28.56 -0.70 -20.03
N LYS A 111 28.28 0.08 -18.97
CA LYS A 111 29.22 1.06 -18.42
C LYS A 111 30.35 0.41 -17.63
N PHE A 112 30.07 -0.68 -16.93
CA PHE A 112 31.04 -1.39 -16.11
C PHE A 112 31.83 -2.46 -16.89
N GLY A 113 31.43 -2.75 -18.13
CA GLY A 113 32.07 -3.80 -18.94
C GLY A 113 31.60 -5.21 -18.57
N GLU A 114 30.42 -5.34 -17.96
CA GLU A 114 29.83 -6.59 -17.51
C GLU A 114 28.94 -7.21 -18.58
N LEU A 115 28.97 -8.55 -18.70
CA LEU A 115 28.05 -9.28 -19.56
C LEU A 115 26.66 -9.35 -18.92
N ILE A 116 25.63 -9.15 -19.73
CA ILE A 116 24.23 -9.26 -19.28
C ILE A 116 23.85 -10.75 -19.21
N PRO A 117 23.44 -11.27 -18.04
CA PRO A 117 23.02 -12.66 -17.91
C PRO A 117 21.79 -12.98 -18.77
N LYS A 118 21.69 -14.25 -19.17
CA LYS A 118 20.45 -14.77 -19.77
C LYS A 118 19.37 -14.85 -18.70
N ARG A 119 18.11 -14.66 -19.12
CA ARG A 119 16.96 -14.96 -18.27
C ARG A 119 16.77 -16.47 -18.21
N ILE A 120 16.59 -17.01 -17.00
CA ILE A 120 16.46 -18.44 -16.76
C ILE A 120 15.23 -18.64 -15.89
N GLU A 121 14.31 -19.50 -16.31
CA GLU A 121 13.19 -19.92 -15.48
C GLU A 121 13.70 -20.83 -14.35
N LYS A 122 13.33 -20.50 -13.12
CA LYS A 122 13.66 -21.30 -11.94
C LYS A 122 12.38 -21.60 -11.17
N PRO A 123 12.28 -22.78 -10.52
CA PRO A 123 11.13 -23.08 -9.67
C PRO A 123 11.07 -22.10 -8.50
N TYR A 124 9.87 -21.65 -8.15
CA TYR A 124 9.67 -20.81 -6.97
C TYR A 124 10.00 -21.61 -5.71
N GLN A 125 10.88 -21.05 -4.88
CA GLN A 125 11.18 -21.57 -3.55
C GLN A 125 10.95 -20.44 -2.54
N PRO A 126 10.06 -20.64 -1.55
CA PRO A 126 9.85 -19.64 -0.52
C PRO A 126 11.11 -19.46 0.32
N TYR A 127 11.35 -18.23 0.77
CA TYR A 127 12.41 -17.90 1.70
C TYR A 127 11.88 -17.01 2.82
N ALA A 128 12.61 -16.98 3.95
CA ALA A 128 12.22 -16.16 5.09
C ALA A 128 12.30 -14.67 4.73
N GLY A 129 11.15 -13.99 4.73
CA GLY A 129 11.05 -12.57 4.43
C GLY A 129 11.47 -11.66 5.60
N ALA A 130 11.11 -10.39 5.48
CA ALA A 130 11.26 -9.42 6.56
C ALA A 130 10.46 -9.82 7.80
N ILE A 131 10.90 -9.38 8.98
CA ILE A 131 10.18 -9.61 10.24
C ILE A 131 9.16 -8.50 10.49
N VAL A 132 8.03 -8.88 11.06
CA VAL A 132 7.03 -7.96 11.58
C VAL A 132 6.79 -8.38 13.03
N LEU A 133 7.04 -7.47 13.96
CA LEU A 133 6.87 -7.71 15.39
C LEU A 133 5.38 -7.75 15.72
N GLU A 134 5.02 -8.45 16.79
CA GLU A 134 3.64 -8.40 17.27
C GLU A 134 3.32 -6.99 17.78
N PRO A 135 2.21 -6.38 17.34
CA PRO A 135 1.79 -5.09 17.87
C PRO A 135 1.33 -5.26 19.32
N LYS A 136 1.56 -4.24 20.16
CA LYS A 136 0.86 -4.12 21.45
C LYS A 136 -0.57 -3.63 21.17
N PRO A 137 -1.61 -4.48 21.28
CA PRO A 137 -2.97 -4.07 20.91
C PRO A 137 -3.49 -2.98 21.84
N GLY A 138 -4.35 -2.10 21.32
CA GLY A 138 -4.95 -1.01 22.08
C GLY A 138 -4.66 0.37 21.52
N LEU A 139 -5.05 1.39 22.27
CA LEU A 139 -4.85 2.80 21.93
C LEU A 139 -3.55 3.31 22.55
N HIS A 140 -2.69 3.87 21.72
CA HIS A 140 -1.42 4.46 22.14
C HIS A 140 -1.41 5.93 21.75
N GLU A 141 -1.00 6.80 22.67
CA GLU A 141 -0.87 8.23 22.41
C GLU A 141 0.58 8.60 22.09
N ASN A 142 0.81 9.69 21.34
CA ASN A 142 2.12 10.26 21.02
C ASN A 142 3.13 9.19 20.55
N VAL A 143 2.86 8.60 19.38
CA VAL A 143 3.68 7.54 18.80
C VAL A 143 4.46 8.08 17.61
N ALA A 144 5.78 7.91 17.63
CA ALA A 144 6.65 8.23 16.52
C ALA A 144 6.95 6.97 15.69
N VAL A 145 6.86 7.09 14.37
CA VAL A 145 7.31 6.09 13.41
C VAL A 145 8.71 6.47 12.95
N LEU A 146 9.66 5.59 13.24
CA LEU A 146 11.03 5.69 12.79
C LEU A 146 11.21 4.74 11.61
N ASP A 147 11.47 5.29 10.42
CA ASP A 147 11.64 4.53 9.18
C ASP A 147 13.11 4.50 8.74
N PHE A 148 13.58 3.33 8.31
CA PHE A 148 14.93 3.18 7.77
C PHE A 148 14.98 3.66 6.33
N ARG A 149 15.85 4.64 6.06
CA ARG A 149 16.01 5.18 4.72
C ARG A 149 16.60 4.14 3.78
N SER A 150 15.76 3.58 2.90
CA SER A 150 16.18 2.59 1.90
C SER A 150 16.94 1.43 2.55
N MET A 151 16.38 0.84 3.62
CA MET A 151 17.04 -0.17 4.46
C MET A 151 17.74 -1.27 3.65
N TYR A 152 17.01 -1.96 2.77
CA TYR A 152 17.55 -3.08 2.01
C TYR A 152 18.64 -2.67 1.01
N PRO A 153 18.46 -1.63 0.17
CA PRO A 153 19.58 -1.10 -0.63
C PRO A 153 20.82 -0.75 0.20
N SER A 154 20.63 -0.12 1.37
CA SER A 154 21.74 0.24 2.26
C SER A 154 22.45 -1.00 2.84
N ILE A 155 21.71 -2.06 3.18
CA ILE A 155 22.24 -3.35 3.61
C ILE A 155 23.03 -4.02 2.48
N MET A 156 22.47 -4.07 1.26
CA MET A 156 23.13 -4.65 0.09
C MET A 156 24.46 -3.95 -0.18
N MET A 157 24.49 -2.62 -0.11
CA MET A 157 25.72 -1.86 -0.22
C MET A 157 26.68 -2.13 0.95
N LYS A 158 26.23 -2.09 2.20
CA LYS A 158 27.09 -2.25 3.38
C LYS A 158 27.82 -3.60 3.36
N PHE A 159 27.09 -4.68 3.08
CA PHE A 159 27.62 -6.05 3.13
C PHE A 159 27.99 -6.65 1.76
N ASN A 160 28.08 -5.80 0.73
CA ASN A 160 28.45 -6.18 -0.64
C ASN A 160 27.59 -7.30 -1.23
N ILE A 161 26.28 -7.30 -0.94
CA ILE A 161 25.39 -8.40 -1.32
C ILE A 161 25.05 -8.26 -2.81
N SER A 162 25.68 -9.09 -3.64
CA SER A 162 25.54 -9.07 -5.09
C SER A 162 25.77 -10.48 -5.68
N PRO A 163 25.19 -10.84 -6.85
CA PRO A 163 25.38 -12.16 -7.44
C PRO A 163 26.83 -12.56 -7.71
N ASP A 164 27.65 -11.57 -8.08
CA ASP A 164 29.07 -11.65 -8.45
C ASP A 164 30.02 -11.64 -7.24
N THR A 165 29.54 -11.24 -6.07
CA THR A 165 30.30 -11.29 -4.81
C THR A 165 29.93 -12.48 -3.94
N TYR A 166 28.86 -13.19 -4.29
CA TYR A 166 28.44 -14.41 -3.60
C TYR A 166 29.51 -15.49 -3.72
N VAL A 167 29.83 -16.11 -2.60
CA VAL A 167 30.83 -17.18 -2.51
C VAL A 167 30.11 -18.52 -2.48
N GLU A 168 30.39 -19.38 -3.46
CA GLU A 168 29.86 -20.74 -3.48
C GLU A 168 30.31 -21.53 -2.23
N PRO A 169 29.48 -22.44 -1.69
CA PRO A 169 29.79 -23.20 -0.48
C PRO A 169 31.15 -23.91 -0.49
N GLU A 170 31.59 -24.39 -1.66
CA GLU A 170 32.81 -25.18 -1.85
C GLU A 170 34.09 -24.32 -1.83
N VAL A 171 33.97 -23.01 -1.99
CA VAL A 171 35.12 -22.10 -2.02
C VAL A 171 35.58 -21.80 -0.60
N ASN A 172 36.83 -22.14 -0.28
CA ASN A 172 37.44 -21.75 0.99
C ASN A 172 37.78 -20.26 1.00
N THR A 173 37.38 -19.54 2.05
CA THR A 173 37.64 -18.11 2.22
C THR A 173 38.07 -17.84 3.65
N LYS A 174 38.92 -16.83 3.86
CA LYS A 174 39.24 -16.41 5.23
C LYS A 174 38.12 -15.50 5.77
N PRO A 175 37.79 -15.54 7.08
CA PRO A 175 36.73 -14.70 7.66
C PRO A 175 36.91 -13.19 7.42
N GLU A 176 38.16 -12.72 7.32
CA GLU A 176 38.49 -11.33 7.04
C GLU A 176 38.14 -10.88 5.61
N GLU A 177 38.03 -11.81 4.66
CA GLU A 177 37.78 -11.53 3.23
C GLU A 177 36.30 -11.43 2.89
N VAL A 178 35.42 -11.96 3.76
CA VAL A 178 33.98 -12.10 3.48
C VAL A 178 33.10 -11.49 4.57
N PHE A 179 31.90 -11.09 4.18
CA PHE A 179 30.77 -10.92 5.10
C PHE A 179 29.99 -12.23 5.16
N ILE A 180 29.55 -12.61 6.36
CA ILE A 180 28.71 -13.80 6.60
C ILE A 180 27.32 -13.32 6.99
N ALA A 181 26.31 -13.72 6.23
CA ALA A 181 24.93 -13.38 6.52
C ALA A 181 24.43 -14.09 7.78
N PRO A 182 23.75 -13.38 8.71
CA PRO A 182 23.19 -14.01 9.90
C PRO A 182 22.11 -15.02 9.51
N GLU A 183 21.83 -15.99 10.37
CA GLU A 183 20.81 -17.06 10.22
C GLU A 183 21.05 -18.04 9.05
N VAL A 184 21.47 -17.57 7.87
CA VAL A 184 21.57 -18.35 6.63
C VAL A 184 23.01 -18.72 6.26
N GLY A 185 24.02 -18.07 6.84
CA GLY A 185 25.43 -18.43 6.67
C GLY A 185 26.04 -18.16 5.29
N HIS A 186 25.27 -17.59 4.34
CA HIS A 186 25.76 -17.19 3.02
C HIS A 186 26.93 -16.20 3.13
N ARG A 187 27.90 -16.33 2.21
CA ARG A 187 29.15 -15.56 2.24
C ARG A 187 29.24 -14.63 1.04
N PHE A 188 29.76 -13.42 1.27
CA PHE A 188 29.97 -12.39 0.23
C PHE A 188 31.36 -11.79 0.35
N PHE A 189 32.14 -11.75 -0.73
CA PHE A 189 33.44 -11.08 -0.71
C PHE A 189 33.29 -9.59 -0.36
N LYS A 190 34.18 -9.07 0.49
CA LYS A 190 34.19 -7.63 0.87
C LYS A 190 34.67 -6.74 -0.28
N LYS A 191 35.59 -7.29 -1.10
CA LYS A 191 36.20 -6.65 -2.27
C LYS A 191 36.40 -7.68 -3.40
N PRO A 192 36.35 -7.26 -4.68
CA PRO A 192 36.00 -5.92 -5.16
C PRO A 192 34.53 -5.55 -4.87
N ASP A 193 34.15 -4.31 -5.16
CA ASP A 193 32.75 -3.90 -5.03
C ASP A 193 31.90 -4.66 -6.05
N GLY A 194 30.76 -5.20 -5.61
CA GLY A 194 29.90 -5.98 -6.47
C GLY A 194 29.02 -5.11 -7.37
N PHE A 195 28.53 -5.70 -8.46
CA PHE A 195 27.71 -5.04 -9.46
C PHE A 195 26.52 -4.25 -8.87
N TYR A 196 25.78 -4.82 -7.92
CA TYR A 196 24.67 -4.13 -7.26
C TYR A 196 25.13 -2.95 -6.41
N ARG A 197 26.26 -3.08 -5.71
CA ARG A 197 26.83 -1.98 -4.91
C ARG A 197 27.21 -0.82 -5.81
N ASP A 198 27.87 -1.08 -6.94
CA ASP A 198 28.26 -0.02 -7.88
C ASP A 198 27.06 0.64 -8.57
N ALA A 199 26.05 -0.14 -8.95
CA ALA A 199 24.81 0.40 -9.49
C ALA A 199 24.08 1.30 -8.46
N LEU A 200 23.95 0.83 -7.21
CA LEU A 200 23.29 1.61 -6.14
C LEU A 200 24.06 2.89 -5.78
N LYS A 201 25.39 2.84 -5.71
CA LYS A 201 26.22 4.04 -5.47
C LYS A 201 25.93 5.15 -6.47
N ARG A 202 25.85 4.81 -7.76
CA ARG A 202 25.54 5.79 -8.82
C ARG A 202 24.18 6.47 -8.62
N LEU A 203 23.17 5.72 -8.20
CA LEU A 203 21.84 6.28 -7.89
C LEU A 203 21.91 7.23 -6.70
N LEU A 204 22.57 6.82 -5.62
CA LEU A 204 22.63 7.60 -4.39
C LEU A 204 23.48 8.86 -4.52
N GLU A 205 24.61 8.80 -5.22
CA GLU A 205 25.45 9.94 -5.54
C GLU A 205 24.67 10.97 -6.36
N ALA A 206 24.01 10.53 -7.45
CA ALA A 206 23.19 11.41 -8.27
C ALA A 206 22.04 12.05 -7.47
N ARG A 207 21.38 11.27 -6.60
CA ARG A 207 20.31 11.80 -5.73
C ARG A 207 20.84 12.81 -4.74
N ALA A 208 22.00 12.56 -4.12
CA ALA A 208 22.63 13.47 -3.17
C ALA A 208 23.02 14.81 -3.83
N GLU A 209 23.56 14.78 -5.05
CA GLU A 209 23.85 15.99 -5.82
C GLU A 209 22.60 16.80 -6.14
N ILE A 210 21.51 16.13 -6.56
CA ILE A 210 20.23 16.77 -6.82
C ILE A 210 19.66 17.41 -5.56
N SER A 211 19.66 16.68 -4.44
CA SER A 211 19.16 17.20 -3.16
C SER A 211 19.95 18.41 -2.66
N LYS A 212 21.24 18.56 -2.99
CA LYS A 212 22.01 19.78 -2.70
C LYS A 212 21.48 20.96 -3.52
N LYS A 213 21.34 20.79 -4.85
CA LYS A 213 20.86 21.84 -5.75
C LYS A 213 19.44 22.32 -5.42
N LEU A 214 18.57 21.40 -5.03
CA LEU A 214 17.17 21.72 -4.69
C LEU A 214 17.04 22.71 -3.51
N LYS A 215 18.03 22.79 -2.61
CA LYS A 215 18.00 23.72 -1.48
C LYS A 215 18.09 25.18 -1.89
N ASP A 216 18.74 25.44 -3.03
CA ASP A 216 19.02 26.79 -3.52
C ASP A 216 18.00 27.27 -4.57
N LEU A 217 16.99 26.43 -4.87
CA LEU A 217 16.00 26.68 -5.92
C LEU A 217 14.63 26.98 -5.31
N SER A 218 13.90 27.92 -5.92
CA SER A 218 12.50 28.15 -5.58
C SER A 218 11.64 26.93 -5.97
N PRO A 219 10.75 26.44 -5.10
CA PRO A 219 9.81 25.36 -5.42
C PRO A 219 8.93 25.62 -6.65
N SER A 220 8.67 26.89 -6.98
CA SER A 220 7.89 27.30 -8.16
C SER A 220 8.69 27.30 -9.46
N SER A 221 10.02 27.15 -9.40
CA SER A 221 10.86 27.17 -10.60
C SER A 221 10.75 25.87 -11.40
N THR A 222 10.84 25.98 -12.72
CA THR A 222 10.87 24.81 -13.62
C THR A 222 12.03 23.87 -13.28
N GLU A 223 13.20 24.42 -12.95
CA GLU A 223 14.37 23.62 -12.58
C GLU A 223 14.12 22.80 -11.31
N TYR A 224 13.50 23.39 -10.29
CA TYR A 224 13.11 22.66 -9.09
C TYR A 224 12.18 21.50 -9.42
N ARG A 225 11.11 21.73 -10.20
CA ARG A 225 10.14 20.67 -10.55
C ARG A 225 10.80 19.49 -11.26
N ILE A 226 11.68 19.76 -12.23
CA ILE A 226 12.40 18.71 -12.98
C ILE A 226 13.37 17.95 -12.07
N LEU A 227 14.13 18.64 -11.23
CA LEU A 227 15.07 18.01 -10.31
C LEU A 227 14.36 17.21 -9.22
N ASP A 228 13.23 17.71 -8.72
CA ASP A 228 12.38 17.01 -7.77
C ASP A 228 11.83 15.71 -8.38
N ALA A 229 11.28 15.78 -9.59
CA ALA A 229 10.86 14.61 -10.37
C ALA A 229 12.00 13.59 -10.54
N ARG A 230 13.23 14.07 -10.81
CA ARG A 230 14.41 13.19 -10.97
C ARG A 230 14.80 12.50 -9.68
N GLN A 231 14.82 13.20 -8.53
CA GLN A 231 15.12 12.53 -7.26
C GLN A 231 14.05 11.51 -6.87
N LYS A 232 12.77 11.75 -7.23
CA LYS A 232 11.67 10.80 -7.01
C LYS A 232 11.87 9.54 -7.86
N ALA A 233 12.17 9.68 -9.15
CA ALA A 233 12.47 8.54 -10.03
C ALA A 233 13.65 7.71 -9.51
N ILE A 234 14.72 8.37 -9.06
CA ILE A 234 15.87 7.68 -8.46
C ILE A 234 15.46 6.93 -7.19
N LYS A 235 14.71 7.56 -6.28
CA LYS A 235 14.22 6.93 -5.04
C LYS A 235 13.45 5.63 -5.35
N VAL A 236 12.55 5.66 -6.34
CA VAL A 236 11.74 4.50 -6.74
C VAL A 236 12.63 3.35 -7.21
N ILE A 237 13.57 3.60 -8.13
CA ILE A 237 14.47 2.55 -8.64
C ILE A 237 15.42 2.03 -7.55
N THR A 238 15.95 2.90 -6.69
CA THR A 238 16.79 2.50 -5.56
C THR A 238 16.04 1.54 -4.64
N ASN A 239 14.83 1.89 -4.20
CA ASN A 239 14.04 1.07 -3.29
C ASN A 239 13.59 -0.25 -3.92
N ALA A 240 13.34 -0.26 -5.24
CA ALA A 240 12.95 -1.45 -5.98
C ALA A 240 14.07 -2.48 -6.18
N MET A 241 15.34 -2.11 -5.98
CA MET A 241 16.48 -3.00 -6.24
C MET A 241 16.43 -4.30 -5.43
N TYR A 242 16.01 -4.24 -4.16
CA TYR A 242 15.86 -5.45 -3.34
C TYR A 242 14.71 -6.34 -3.86
N GLY A 243 13.57 -5.74 -4.20
CA GLY A 243 12.44 -6.47 -4.80
C GLY A 243 12.84 -7.19 -6.09
N TYR A 244 13.66 -6.53 -6.93
CA TYR A 244 14.25 -7.12 -8.13
C TYR A 244 15.19 -8.29 -7.79
N ALA A 245 16.06 -8.17 -6.79
CA ALA A 245 16.96 -9.24 -6.38
C ALA A 245 16.23 -10.50 -5.88
N GLY A 246 15.01 -10.33 -5.34
CA GLY A 246 14.11 -11.44 -4.95
C GLY A 246 13.19 -11.96 -6.06
N TRP A 247 13.12 -11.28 -7.21
CA TRP A 247 12.26 -11.68 -8.32
C TRP A 247 12.89 -12.82 -9.12
N ILE A 248 12.26 -14.00 -9.09
CA ILE A 248 12.75 -15.20 -9.77
C ILE A 248 12.97 -15.03 -11.28
N GLY A 249 12.19 -14.15 -11.92
CA GLY A 249 12.32 -13.84 -13.35
C GLY A 249 13.45 -12.88 -13.70
N ALA A 250 14.17 -12.32 -12.71
CA ALA A 250 15.27 -11.38 -12.93
C ALA A 250 16.51 -12.06 -13.52
N ARG A 251 17.21 -11.38 -14.45
CA ARG A 251 18.49 -11.83 -15.00
C ARG A 251 19.57 -12.04 -13.95
N TRP A 252 19.67 -11.12 -12.99
CA TRP A 252 20.63 -11.19 -11.88
C TRP A 252 20.04 -11.87 -10.63
N TYR A 253 19.02 -12.71 -10.80
CA TYR A 253 18.41 -13.44 -9.70
C TYR A 253 19.32 -14.53 -9.12
N ARG A 254 19.62 -14.40 -7.82
CA ARG A 254 20.17 -15.46 -6.99
C ARG A 254 19.48 -15.44 -5.61
N ARG A 255 18.85 -16.55 -5.23
CA ARG A 255 18.15 -16.70 -3.95
C ARG A 255 18.98 -16.29 -2.73
N PRO A 256 20.28 -16.66 -2.60
CA PRO A 256 21.10 -16.24 -1.47
C PRO A 256 21.20 -14.73 -1.26
N ILE A 257 21.05 -13.93 -2.31
CA ILE A 257 21.09 -12.46 -2.24
C ILE A 257 19.88 -11.94 -1.47
N ALA A 258 18.67 -12.39 -1.88
CA ALA A 258 17.43 -11.99 -1.24
C ALA A 258 17.35 -12.49 0.21
N GLU A 259 17.74 -13.75 0.46
CA GLU A 259 17.80 -14.33 1.80
C GLU A 259 18.74 -13.57 2.73
N SER A 260 19.97 -13.29 2.28
CA SER A 260 20.96 -12.60 3.08
C SER A 260 20.58 -11.15 3.37
N THR A 261 19.96 -10.49 2.40
CA THR A 261 19.47 -9.11 2.56
C THR A 261 18.37 -9.05 3.61
N THR A 262 17.40 -9.98 3.57
CA THR A 262 16.36 -10.05 4.61
C THR A 262 16.89 -10.45 5.97
N ALA A 263 17.86 -11.38 6.05
CA ALA A 263 18.43 -11.80 7.32
C ALA A 263 19.19 -10.66 8.01
N TRP A 264 19.98 -9.88 7.27
CA TRP A 264 20.57 -8.66 7.79
C TRP A 264 19.52 -7.61 8.16
N GLY A 265 18.43 -7.52 7.39
CA GLY A 265 17.28 -6.66 7.73
C GLY A 265 16.66 -7.02 9.08
N ARG A 266 16.33 -8.30 9.29
CA ARG A 266 15.80 -8.81 10.57
C ARG A 266 16.75 -8.52 11.73
N LYS A 267 18.03 -8.87 11.58
CA LYS A 267 19.05 -8.61 12.60
C LYS A 267 19.14 -7.12 12.94
N THR A 268 19.16 -6.25 11.93
CA THR A 268 19.23 -4.80 12.12
C THR A 268 18.01 -4.27 12.87
N LEU A 269 16.80 -4.70 12.49
CA LEU A 269 15.58 -4.26 13.15
C LEU A 269 15.56 -4.70 14.62
N LEU A 270 15.93 -5.96 14.89
CA LEU A 270 16.02 -6.50 16.24
C LEU A 270 17.07 -5.77 17.09
N GLU A 271 18.27 -5.53 16.57
CA GLU A 271 19.31 -4.78 17.30
C GLU A 271 18.86 -3.34 17.61
N THR A 272 18.17 -2.68 16.69
CA THR A 272 17.58 -1.35 16.93
C THR A 272 16.51 -1.39 18.01
N VAL A 273 15.65 -2.39 17.99
CA VAL A 273 14.58 -2.58 18.97
C VAL A 273 15.14 -2.89 20.36
N ASP A 274 16.16 -3.75 20.44
CA ASP A 274 16.87 -4.07 21.67
C ASP A 274 17.56 -2.84 22.26
N TYR A 275 18.22 -2.04 21.42
CA TYR A 275 18.84 -0.78 21.86
C TYR A 275 17.79 0.22 22.35
N ALA A 276 16.68 0.39 21.61
CA ALA A 276 15.57 1.24 22.03
C ALA A 276 15.05 0.85 23.42
N MET A 277 14.83 -0.44 23.67
CA MET A 277 14.42 -0.93 24.99
C MET A 277 15.49 -0.67 26.07
N LYS A 278 16.77 -0.84 25.74
CA LYS A 278 17.89 -0.59 26.67
C LYS A 278 17.97 0.86 27.14
N ILE A 279 17.66 1.83 26.27
CA ILE A 279 17.65 3.26 26.63
C ILE A 279 16.31 3.70 27.25
N GLY A 280 15.38 2.75 27.49
CA GLY A 280 14.07 3.04 28.06
C GLY A 280 13.09 3.71 27.10
N LEU A 281 13.26 3.49 25.79
CA LEU A 281 12.31 3.90 24.75
C LEU A 281 11.31 2.76 24.49
N SER A 282 10.03 3.01 24.75
CA SER A 282 8.99 1.98 24.61
C SER A 282 8.70 1.70 23.13
N VAL A 283 9.00 0.49 22.69
CA VAL A 283 8.64 -0.03 21.36
C VAL A 283 7.22 -0.62 21.41
N ILE A 284 6.36 -0.19 20.49
CA ILE A 284 4.94 -0.54 20.41
C ILE A 284 4.70 -1.58 19.30
N TYR A 285 5.37 -1.41 18.16
CA TYR A 285 5.25 -2.26 16.98
C TYR A 285 6.50 -2.10 16.10
N GLY A 286 6.72 -3.06 15.18
CA GLY A 286 7.78 -2.98 14.17
C GLY A 286 7.32 -3.65 12.88
N ASP A 287 7.43 -2.93 11.76
CA ASP A 287 7.01 -3.40 10.43
C ASP A 287 8.17 -3.31 9.45
N THR A 288 8.79 -4.46 9.17
CA THR A 288 9.84 -4.69 8.16
C THR A 288 11.11 -3.83 8.28
N ASP A 289 10.96 -2.54 8.07
CA ASP A 289 11.97 -1.48 7.98
C ASP A 289 11.56 -0.23 8.77
N SER A 290 10.54 -0.33 9.61
CA SER A 290 10.09 0.73 10.51
C SER A 290 9.82 0.22 11.92
N ILE A 291 9.97 1.11 12.90
CA ILE A 291 9.59 0.85 14.30
C ILE A 291 8.68 1.96 14.82
N PHE A 292 7.73 1.57 15.66
CA PHE A 292 6.77 2.47 16.28
C PHE A 292 7.14 2.57 17.75
N VAL A 293 7.47 3.78 18.19
CA VAL A 293 7.95 4.04 19.55
C VAL A 293 7.13 5.13 20.22
N LYS A 294 7.07 5.11 21.55
CA LYS A 294 6.57 6.28 22.29
C LYS A 294 7.45 7.48 21.96
N HIS A 295 6.84 8.63 21.66
CA HIS A 295 7.57 9.83 21.29
C HIS A 295 8.30 10.41 22.50
N ASP A 296 9.63 10.32 22.46
CA ASP A 296 10.58 10.85 23.44
C ASP A 296 11.78 11.37 22.64
N GLN A 297 11.87 12.68 22.47
CA GLN A 297 12.78 13.31 21.51
C GLN A 297 14.25 12.98 21.79
N GLU A 298 14.67 13.06 23.04
CA GLU A 298 16.07 12.81 23.44
C GLU A 298 16.48 11.36 23.16
N LYS A 299 15.63 10.39 23.53
CA LYS A 299 15.90 8.98 23.27
C LYS A 299 15.82 8.61 21.80
N ILE A 300 14.93 9.26 21.05
CA ILE A 300 14.84 9.08 19.59
C ILE A 300 16.13 9.56 18.94
N GLU A 301 16.64 10.73 19.32
CA GLU A 301 17.91 11.26 18.80
C GLU A 301 19.09 10.34 19.16
N GLU A 302 19.12 9.81 20.38
CA GLU A 302 20.12 8.82 20.79
C GLU A 302 20.05 7.54 19.94
N LEU A 303 18.84 7.00 19.71
CA LEU A 303 18.64 5.82 18.88
C LEU A 303 19.05 6.07 17.43
N VAL A 304 18.69 7.22 16.86
CA VAL A 304 19.09 7.63 15.50
C VAL A 304 20.62 7.66 15.40
N LYS A 305 21.30 8.24 16.41
CA LYS A 305 22.76 8.28 16.48
C LYS A 305 23.36 6.88 16.58
N TYR A 306 22.81 6.01 17.42
CA TYR A 306 23.25 4.61 17.54
C TYR A 306 23.14 3.88 16.21
N VAL A 307 22.01 3.97 15.52
CA VAL A 307 21.79 3.29 14.23
C VAL A 307 22.76 3.82 13.17
N SER A 308 23.01 5.13 13.15
CA SER A 308 23.99 5.74 12.23
C SER A 308 25.42 5.28 12.53
N GLU A 309 25.88 5.42 13.77
CA GLU A 309 27.29 5.20 14.14
C GLU A 309 27.67 3.73 14.31
N LYS A 310 26.75 2.90 14.83
CA LYS A 310 27.01 1.47 15.10
C LYS A 310 26.49 0.57 13.99
N LEU A 311 25.27 0.82 13.52
CA LEU A 311 24.67 0.01 12.46
C LEU A 311 24.99 0.52 11.06
N GLY A 312 25.57 1.72 10.91
CA GLY A 312 25.96 2.25 9.59
C GLY A 312 24.77 2.40 8.63
N LEU A 313 23.58 2.65 9.17
CA LEU A 313 22.33 2.83 8.45
C LEU A 313 21.66 4.12 8.90
N GLU A 314 20.76 4.66 8.08
CA GLU A 314 20.05 5.90 8.40
C GLU A 314 18.60 5.56 8.76
N ILE A 315 18.18 5.95 9.96
CA ILE A 315 16.78 5.87 10.43
C ILE A 315 16.31 7.27 10.80
N LYS A 316 15.06 7.62 10.52
CA LYS A 316 14.52 8.95 10.78
C LYS A 316 13.07 8.91 11.29
N PRO A 317 12.66 9.85 12.15
CA PRO A 317 11.26 10.05 12.46
C PRO A 317 10.55 10.59 11.22
N GLU A 318 9.60 9.83 10.69
CA GLU A 318 8.84 10.20 9.50
C GLU A 318 7.43 10.67 9.86
N THR A 319 6.79 10.00 10.80
CA THR A 319 5.39 10.26 11.17
C THR A 319 5.24 10.33 12.68
N ILE A 320 4.45 11.29 13.16
CA ILE A 320 4.05 11.39 14.58
C ILE A 320 2.52 11.30 14.65
N TYR A 321 2.03 10.25 15.30
CA TYR A 321 0.61 10.09 15.59
C TYR A 321 0.29 10.64 16.97
N ARG A 322 -0.75 11.48 17.05
CA ARG A 322 -1.34 11.90 18.33
C ARG A 322 -1.94 10.71 19.04
N ARG A 323 -2.69 9.86 18.31
CA ARG A 323 -3.21 8.59 18.78
C ARG A 323 -3.14 7.55 17.68
N ILE A 324 -2.90 6.30 18.04
CA ILE A 324 -2.91 5.17 17.11
C ILE A 324 -3.55 3.95 17.78
N ILE A 325 -4.41 3.27 17.05
CA ILE A 325 -5.05 2.02 17.46
C ILE A 325 -4.34 0.88 16.74
N PHE A 326 -3.77 -0.03 17.53
CA PHE A 326 -3.24 -1.30 17.04
C PHE A 326 -4.24 -2.42 17.32
N THR A 327 -4.53 -3.21 16.28
CA THR A 327 -5.21 -4.50 16.46
C THR A 327 -4.22 -5.60 16.80
N GLU A 328 -4.70 -6.79 17.16
CA GLU A 328 -3.84 -7.97 17.36
C GLU A 328 -3.17 -8.45 16.06
N ALA A 329 -3.71 -8.05 14.90
CA ALA A 329 -3.18 -8.47 13.62
C ALA A 329 -2.08 -7.53 13.13
N LYS A 330 -1.00 -8.13 12.62
CA LYS A 330 0.08 -7.43 11.90
C LYS A 330 -0.47 -6.62 10.73
N LYS A 331 0.14 -5.46 10.48
CA LYS A 331 -0.24 -4.51 9.41
C LYS A 331 -1.72 -4.11 9.43
N ARG A 332 -2.32 -4.05 10.62
CA ARG A 332 -3.71 -3.59 10.82
C ARG A 332 -3.79 -2.58 11.96
N TYR A 333 -3.74 -1.30 11.60
CA TYR A 333 -3.78 -0.18 12.54
C TYR A 333 -4.42 1.05 11.90
N ALA A 334 -4.84 2.00 12.74
CA ALA A 334 -5.30 3.32 12.32
C ALA A 334 -4.77 4.41 13.25
N GLY A 335 -4.27 5.50 12.69
CA GLY A 335 -3.62 6.58 13.45
C GLY A 335 -4.12 7.97 13.07
N LEU A 336 -4.18 8.85 14.05
CA LEU A 336 -4.49 10.27 13.91
C LEU A 336 -3.19 11.08 13.85
N LEU A 337 -2.96 11.71 12.71
CA LEU A 337 -1.81 12.56 12.46
C LEU A 337 -1.94 13.90 13.18
N ALA A 338 -0.82 14.63 13.32
CA ALA A 338 -0.79 15.94 13.94
C ALA A 338 -1.65 16.99 13.20
N ASP A 339 -1.87 16.82 11.90
CA ASP A 339 -2.71 17.69 11.06
C ASP A 339 -4.20 17.31 11.06
N GLY A 340 -4.59 16.32 11.86
CA GLY A 340 -5.98 15.84 11.97
C GLY A 340 -6.38 14.79 10.94
N ARG A 341 -5.51 14.44 9.97
CA ARG A 341 -5.81 13.36 9.03
C ARG A 341 -5.73 12.00 9.72
N ILE A 342 -6.59 11.08 9.29
CA ILE A 342 -6.59 9.69 9.75
C ILE A 342 -5.92 8.83 8.70
N ASP A 343 -4.86 8.14 9.11
CA ASP A 343 -4.18 7.12 8.33
C ASP A 343 -4.68 5.72 8.74
N ILE A 344 -4.95 4.86 7.77
CA ILE A 344 -5.53 3.53 7.99
C ILE A 344 -4.75 2.51 7.16
N THR A 345 -4.17 1.52 7.83
CA THR A 345 -3.39 0.46 7.20
C THR A 345 -4.05 -0.90 7.40
N GLY A 346 -4.33 -1.60 6.29
CA GLY A 346 -4.75 -3.02 6.24
C GLY A 346 -6.12 -3.36 6.85
N LEU A 347 -6.84 -2.38 7.40
CA LEU A 347 -8.20 -2.53 7.90
C LEU A 347 -9.22 -2.56 6.76
N GLU A 348 -10.42 -3.09 7.04
CA GLU A 348 -11.52 -3.22 6.08
C GLU A 348 -11.87 -1.90 5.39
N ALA A 349 -11.74 -0.77 6.09
CA ALA A 349 -11.94 0.59 5.64
C ALA A 349 -11.13 1.00 4.40
N VAL A 350 -10.02 0.33 4.10
CA VAL A 350 -9.17 0.63 2.93
C VAL A 350 -9.09 -0.53 1.94
N ARG A 351 -9.90 -1.57 2.13
CA ARG A 351 -9.93 -2.73 1.25
C ARG A 351 -10.97 -2.58 0.14
N GLY A 352 -10.62 -2.97 -1.08
CA GLY A 352 -11.51 -2.88 -2.24
C GLY A 352 -12.66 -3.89 -2.21
N ASP A 353 -12.51 -5.00 -1.48
CA ASP A 353 -13.44 -6.13 -1.44
C ASP A 353 -14.52 -6.04 -0.35
N TRP A 354 -14.66 -4.90 0.31
CA TRP A 354 -15.72 -4.60 1.28
C TRP A 354 -16.68 -3.55 0.73
N SER A 355 -17.94 -3.61 1.16
CA SER A 355 -18.95 -2.59 0.84
C SER A 355 -18.57 -1.22 1.38
N GLU A 356 -18.95 -0.15 0.68
CA GLU A 356 -18.62 1.22 1.10
C GLU A 356 -19.31 1.58 2.42
N ILE A 357 -20.51 1.06 2.69
CA ILE A 357 -21.19 1.26 3.97
C ILE A 357 -20.37 0.72 5.15
N ALA A 358 -19.74 -0.46 5.00
CA ALA A 358 -18.92 -1.04 6.05
C ALA A 358 -17.65 -0.24 6.27
N LYS A 359 -17.03 0.25 5.18
CA LYS A 359 -15.85 1.13 5.27
C LYS A 359 -16.21 2.43 5.96
N LYS A 360 -17.31 3.08 5.58
CA LYS A 360 -17.79 4.34 6.15
C LYS A 360 -18.03 4.21 7.65
N ILE A 361 -18.76 3.18 8.08
CA ILE A 361 -19.05 2.96 9.51
C ILE A 361 -17.75 2.64 10.28
N GLN A 362 -16.85 1.80 9.74
CA GLN A 362 -15.58 1.51 10.39
C GLN A 362 -14.69 2.77 10.50
N ARG A 363 -14.60 3.59 9.45
CA ARG A 363 -13.87 4.87 9.46
C ARG A 363 -14.44 5.82 10.52
N GLU A 364 -15.75 5.90 10.64
CA GLU A 364 -16.41 6.76 11.62
C GLU A 364 -16.14 6.31 13.06
N VAL A 365 -16.23 5.00 13.33
CA VAL A 365 -15.86 4.43 14.63
C VAL A 365 -14.40 4.73 14.98
N ILE A 366 -13.49 4.50 14.03
CA ILE A 366 -12.06 4.80 14.18
C ILE A 366 -11.86 6.28 14.47
N ARG A 367 -12.51 7.16 13.71
CA ARG A 367 -12.43 8.62 13.89
C ARG A 367 -12.82 9.03 15.29
N ILE A 368 -14.00 8.62 15.75
CA ILE A 368 -14.49 8.98 17.09
C ILE A 368 -13.49 8.52 18.17
N ILE A 369 -13.02 7.27 18.11
CA ILE A 369 -12.08 6.74 19.10
C ILE A 369 -10.76 7.52 19.07
N LEU A 370 -10.21 7.81 17.89
CA LEU A 370 -8.95 8.53 17.75
C LEU A 370 -9.05 9.99 18.19
N GLU A 371 -10.17 10.67 17.91
CA GLU A 371 -10.38 12.08 18.26
C GLU A 371 -10.73 12.25 19.74
N THR A 372 -11.65 11.44 20.27
CA THR A 372 -12.22 11.63 21.61
C THR A 372 -11.66 10.69 22.67
N GLY A 373 -11.07 9.56 22.26
CA GLY A 373 -10.66 8.49 23.17
C GLY A 373 -11.83 7.66 23.72
N SER A 374 -13.07 7.91 23.29
CA SER A 374 -14.27 7.27 23.84
C SER A 374 -14.83 6.18 22.93
N VAL A 375 -14.65 4.92 23.35
CA VAL A 375 -15.27 3.76 22.68
C VAL A 375 -16.80 3.79 22.80
N GLU A 376 -17.33 4.28 23.92
CA GLU A 376 -18.79 4.38 24.15
C GLU A 376 -19.46 5.34 23.16
N GLN A 377 -18.83 6.50 22.88
CA GLN A 377 -19.33 7.41 21.85
C GLN A 377 -19.32 6.76 20.47
N ALA A 378 -18.25 6.03 20.15
CA ALA A 378 -18.14 5.34 18.87
C ALA A 378 -19.20 4.23 18.73
N LEU A 379 -19.47 3.46 19.79
CA LEU A 379 -20.53 2.46 19.83
C LEU A 379 -21.91 3.08 19.66
N LYS A 380 -22.17 4.24 20.28
CA LYS A 380 -23.44 4.95 20.15
C LYS A 380 -23.69 5.37 18.70
N GLU A 381 -22.71 5.94 18.02
CA GLU A 381 -22.86 6.34 16.62
C GLU A 381 -22.92 5.12 15.69
N ALA A 382 -22.12 4.08 15.94
CA ALA A 382 -22.17 2.82 15.18
C ALA A 382 -23.56 2.18 15.25
N ARG A 383 -24.20 2.13 16.43
CA ARG A 383 -25.56 1.60 16.61
C ARG A 383 -26.60 2.39 15.81
N LYS A 384 -26.47 3.72 15.78
CA LYS A 384 -27.37 4.59 15.00
C LYS A 384 -27.23 4.29 13.50
N MET A 385 -26.00 4.24 12.98
CA MET A 385 -25.75 3.90 11.57
C MET A 385 -26.19 2.47 11.23
N LEU A 386 -26.02 1.51 12.15
CA LEU A 386 -26.53 0.14 11.99
C LEU A 386 -28.05 0.12 11.86
N SER A 387 -28.76 0.88 12.71
CA SER A 387 -30.22 0.99 12.63
C SER A 387 -30.68 1.54 11.28
N ASP A 388 -29.99 2.53 10.72
CA ASP A 388 -30.30 3.05 9.39
C ASP A 388 -30.11 1.99 8.29
N VAL A 389 -29.07 1.16 8.38
CA VAL A 389 -28.84 0.04 7.45
C VAL A 389 -29.94 -1.02 7.58
N GLU A 390 -30.32 -1.40 8.80
CA GLU A 390 -31.36 -2.42 9.06
C GLU A 390 -32.71 -2.06 8.46
N VAL A 391 -33.09 -0.77 8.49
CA VAL A 391 -34.34 -0.27 7.90
C VAL A 391 -34.20 0.17 6.44
N GLY A 392 -33.03 -0.06 5.82
CA GLY A 392 -32.77 0.26 4.42
C GLY A 392 -32.63 1.74 4.09
N LYS A 393 -32.37 2.60 5.08
CA LYS A 393 -32.09 4.04 4.91
C LYS A 393 -30.64 4.29 4.47
N VAL A 394 -30.18 3.54 3.48
CA VAL A 394 -28.85 3.71 2.88
C VAL A 394 -28.92 3.64 1.37
N PRO A 395 -28.10 4.42 0.64
CA PRO A 395 -28.05 4.33 -0.81
C PRO A 395 -27.63 2.93 -1.26
N LEU A 396 -28.33 2.36 -2.24
CA LEU A 396 -28.00 1.05 -2.82
C LEU A 396 -26.54 0.97 -3.27
N ARG A 397 -25.99 2.07 -3.80
CA ARG A 397 -24.59 2.17 -4.22
C ARG A 397 -23.58 1.92 -3.08
N GLU A 398 -23.90 2.28 -1.84
CA GLU A 398 -23.01 2.03 -0.70
C GLU A 398 -22.93 0.54 -0.32
N LEU A 399 -23.86 -0.29 -0.82
CA LEU A 399 -23.93 -1.73 -0.57
C LEU A 399 -23.17 -2.56 -1.61
N ILE A 400 -22.67 -1.96 -2.68
CA ILE A 400 -21.98 -2.70 -3.74
C ILE A 400 -20.68 -3.29 -3.18
N ILE A 401 -20.49 -4.59 -3.39
CA ILE A 401 -19.23 -5.28 -3.12
C ILE A 401 -18.52 -5.49 -4.46
N TRP A 402 -17.34 -4.90 -4.62
CA TRP A 402 -16.56 -4.99 -5.85
C TRP A 402 -15.54 -6.13 -5.77
N LYS A 403 -15.47 -6.95 -6.82
CA LYS A 403 -14.39 -7.94 -6.98
C LYS A 403 -13.89 -7.99 -8.42
N THR A 404 -12.57 -8.06 -8.57
CA THR A 404 -11.92 -8.21 -9.86
C THR A 404 -11.91 -9.67 -10.29
N LEU A 405 -12.30 -9.93 -11.54
CA LEU A 405 -12.08 -11.23 -12.18
C LEU A 405 -10.60 -11.38 -12.52
N THR A 406 -10.03 -12.53 -12.18
CA THR A 406 -8.63 -12.88 -12.46
C THR A 406 -8.50 -13.88 -13.60
N LYS A 407 -9.64 -14.41 -14.08
CA LYS A 407 -9.76 -15.40 -15.14
C LYS A 407 -11.06 -15.15 -15.91
N THR A 408 -11.22 -15.80 -17.05
CA THR A 408 -12.53 -15.86 -17.72
C THR A 408 -13.51 -16.63 -16.84
N THR A 409 -14.81 -16.42 -17.04
CA THR A 409 -15.86 -17.04 -16.23
C THR A 409 -15.83 -18.57 -16.30
N GLU A 410 -15.42 -19.15 -17.44
CA GLU A 410 -15.31 -20.61 -17.63
C GLU A 410 -14.12 -21.23 -16.90
N ASP A 411 -13.03 -20.47 -16.70
CA ASP A 411 -11.78 -20.96 -16.11
C ASP A 411 -11.82 -21.04 -14.56
N TYR A 412 -12.91 -20.58 -13.95
CA TYR A 412 -13.12 -20.67 -12.51
C TYR A 412 -13.61 -22.06 -12.09
N LYS A 413 -12.73 -22.80 -11.40
CA LYS A 413 -13.07 -24.11 -10.81
C LYS A 413 -14.06 -24.03 -9.64
N VAL A 414 -14.15 -22.88 -8.98
CA VAL A 414 -15.01 -22.66 -7.81
C VAL A 414 -15.95 -21.50 -8.10
N LEU A 415 -17.25 -21.79 -8.07
CA LEU A 415 -18.28 -20.78 -8.26
C LEU A 415 -18.40 -19.92 -7.00
N THR A 416 -17.88 -18.71 -7.08
CA THR A 416 -17.98 -17.70 -6.02
C THR A 416 -19.00 -16.63 -6.42
N ALA A 417 -19.42 -15.81 -5.45
CA ALA A 417 -20.46 -14.82 -5.64
C ALA A 417 -20.24 -13.89 -6.87
N HIS A 418 -19.06 -13.28 -6.98
CA HIS A 418 -18.71 -12.42 -8.12
C HIS A 418 -18.61 -13.17 -9.45
N VAL A 419 -18.15 -14.43 -9.45
CA VAL A 419 -18.08 -15.26 -10.68
C VAL A 419 -19.48 -15.60 -11.18
N LYS A 420 -20.42 -15.91 -10.28
CA LYS A 420 -21.81 -16.18 -10.68
C LYS A 420 -22.51 -14.92 -11.23
N ALA A 421 -22.27 -13.77 -10.61
CA ALA A 421 -22.78 -12.50 -11.13
C ALA A 421 -22.17 -12.17 -12.51
N ALA A 422 -20.86 -12.42 -12.69
CA ALA A 422 -20.20 -12.27 -13.98
C ALA A 422 -20.80 -13.19 -15.05
N GLN A 423 -21.01 -14.48 -14.74
CA GLN A 423 -21.62 -15.42 -15.67
C GLN A 423 -23.01 -14.93 -16.12
N ARG A 424 -23.83 -14.43 -15.18
CA ARG A 424 -25.14 -13.89 -15.51
C ARG A 424 -25.05 -12.68 -16.44
N LEU A 425 -24.08 -11.79 -16.25
CA LEU A 425 -23.85 -10.66 -17.15
C LEU A 425 -23.42 -11.14 -18.55
N VAL A 426 -22.52 -12.12 -18.63
CA VAL A 426 -22.12 -12.76 -19.89
C VAL A 426 -23.30 -13.42 -20.60
N ASP A 427 -24.16 -14.13 -19.86
CA ASP A 427 -25.38 -14.75 -20.38
C ASP A 427 -26.39 -13.69 -20.91
N MET A 428 -26.33 -12.47 -20.37
CA MET A 428 -27.08 -11.30 -20.84
C MET A 428 -26.41 -10.58 -22.01
N GLY A 429 -25.26 -11.05 -22.49
CA GLY A 429 -24.52 -10.50 -23.62
C GLY A 429 -23.52 -9.39 -23.27
N TRP A 430 -23.16 -9.22 -22.00
CA TRP A 430 -22.11 -8.27 -21.60
C TRP A 430 -20.73 -8.86 -21.89
N ASP A 431 -19.82 -8.03 -22.41
CA ASP A 431 -18.42 -8.41 -22.60
C ASP A 431 -17.65 -8.19 -21.29
N ILE A 432 -17.28 -9.28 -20.62
CA ILE A 432 -16.61 -9.29 -19.31
C ILE A 432 -15.49 -10.33 -19.32
N GLY A 433 -14.30 -9.94 -18.87
CA GLY A 433 -13.12 -10.79 -18.84
C GLY A 433 -12.17 -10.55 -17.65
N PRO A 434 -10.99 -11.18 -17.69
CA PRO A 434 -9.95 -10.98 -16.69
C PRO A 434 -9.54 -9.50 -16.59
N GLY A 435 -9.50 -8.97 -15.37
CA GLY A 435 -9.21 -7.56 -15.07
C GLY A 435 -10.46 -6.75 -14.71
N ASP A 436 -11.63 -7.16 -15.19
CA ASP A 436 -12.87 -6.43 -14.96
C ASP A 436 -13.36 -6.54 -13.51
N LYS A 437 -13.96 -5.45 -13.03
CA LYS A 437 -14.57 -5.39 -11.70
C LYS A 437 -16.07 -5.68 -11.79
N VAL A 438 -16.49 -6.69 -11.06
CA VAL A 438 -17.89 -7.10 -10.95
C VAL A 438 -18.44 -6.58 -9.63
N GLY A 439 -19.43 -5.69 -9.72
CA GLY A 439 -20.17 -5.16 -8.58
C GLY A 439 -21.35 -6.06 -8.25
N ILE A 440 -21.38 -6.59 -7.03
CA ILE A 440 -22.47 -7.46 -6.57
C ILE A 440 -23.20 -6.87 -5.37
N ILE A 441 -24.49 -7.12 -5.28
CA ILE A 441 -25.30 -6.87 -4.08
C ILE A 441 -25.90 -8.18 -3.60
N VAL A 442 -25.89 -8.36 -2.27
CA VAL A 442 -26.49 -9.54 -1.64
C VAL A 442 -27.99 -9.33 -1.49
N VAL A 443 -28.78 -10.24 -2.07
CA VAL A 443 -30.24 -10.20 -2.10
C VAL A 443 -30.84 -11.24 -1.14
N LYS A 444 -32.09 -11.04 -0.76
CA LYS A 444 -32.85 -11.95 0.09
C LYS A 444 -32.98 -13.32 -0.60
N GLY A 445 -32.74 -14.38 0.16
CA GLY A 445 -32.85 -15.73 -0.36
C GLY A 445 -32.31 -16.77 0.63
N THR A 446 -32.40 -18.03 0.23
CA THR A 446 -31.84 -19.18 0.95
C THR A 446 -30.70 -19.80 0.14
N GLY A 447 -29.88 -20.64 0.76
CA GLY A 447 -28.75 -21.29 0.10
C GLY A 447 -27.42 -20.60 0.34
N ARG A 448 -26.43 -20.87 -0.53
CA ARG A 448 -25.06 -20.37 -0.37
C ARG A 448 -24.98 -18.91 -0.81
N LEU A 449 -23.91 -18.20 -0.43
CA LEU A 449 -23.76 -16.79 -0.78
C LEU A 449 -23.89 -16.53 -2.28
N TYR A 450 -23.30 -17.38 -3.12
CA TYR A 450 -23.41 -17.21 -4.58
C TYR A 450 -24.86 -17.37 -5.09
N ASP A 451 -25.76 -18.03 -4.35
CA ASP A 451 -27.19 -18.12 -4.69
C ASP A 451 -27.99 -16.88 -4.35
N ARG A 452 -27.38 -15.96 -3.61
CA ARG A 452 -28.04 -14.80 -3.04
C ARG A 452 -27.34 -13.50 -3.44
N VAL A 453 -26.76 -13.47 -4.64
CA VAL A 453 -26.12 -12.26 -5.18
C VAL A 453 -26.61 -11.98 -6.58
N GLU A 454 -26.68 -10.70 -6.89
CA GLU A 454 -27.07 -10.18 -8.20
C GLU A 454 -26.11 -9.06 -8.62
N PRO A 455 -25.87 -8.89 -9.94
CA PRO A 455 -25.19 -7.69 -10.42
C PRO A 455 -25.95 -6.45 -9.97
N TYR A 456 -25.22 -5.47 -9.42
CA TYR A 456 -25.83 -4.33 -8.73
C TYR A 456 -26.82 -3.53 -9.60
N GLN A 457 -26.64 -3.53 -10.93
CA GLN A 457 -27.49 -2.80 -11.88
C GLN A 457 -28.93 -3.34 -11.92
N PHE A 458 -29.16 -4.58 -11.48
CA PHE A 458 -30.48 -5.23 -11.53
C PHE A 458 -31.18 -5.32 -10.18
N VAL A 459 -30.57 -4.78 -9.12
CA VAL A 459 -31.09 -4.91 -7.75
C VAL A 459 -31.92 -3.69 -7.39
N LYS A 460 -33.08 -3.90 -6.77
CA LYS A 460 -33.86 -2.84 -6.13
C LYS A 460 -33.66 -2.87 -4.61
N PRO A 461 -33.88 -1.76 -3.89
CA PRO A 461 -33.77 -1.72 -2.43
C PRO A 461 -34.57 -2.82 -1.72
N GLU A 462 -35.73 -3.19 -2.26
CA GLU A 462 -36.60 -4.21 -1.65
C GLU A 462 -36.02 -5.62 -1.71
N ASP A 463 -35.12 -5.88 -2.66
CA ASP A 463 -34.49 -7.18 -2.88
C ASP A 463 -33.32 -7.43 -1.91
N VAL A 464 -32.75 -6.37 -1.33
CA VAL A 464 -31.50 -6.43 -0.55
C VAL A 464 -31.62 -7.22 0.74
N ASP A 465 -30.64 -8.09 1.02
CA ASP A 465 -30.45 -8.74 2.34
C ASP A 465 -29.66 -7.80 3.27
N TYR A 466 -30.32 -6.78 3.83
CA TYR A 466 -29.68 -5.82 4.75
C TYR A 466 -29.06 -6.50 5.98
N ARG A 467 -29.63 -7.62 6.42
CA ARG A 467 -29.11 -8.41 7.53
C ARG A 467 -27.72 -8.98 7.22
N TYR A 468 -27.49 -9.44 5.98
CA TYR A 468 -26.17 -9.87 5.55
C TYR A 468 -25.11 -8.76 5.73
N TYR A 469 -25.44 -7.52 5.35
CA TYR A 469 -24.51 -6.39 5.48
C TYR A 469 -24.21 -6.08 6.95
N VAL A 470 -25.23 -6.09 7.81
CA VAL A 470 -25.02 -5.93 9.26
C VAL A 470 -24.11 -7.03 9.80
N GLU A 471 -24.46 -8.30 9.60
CA GLU A 471 -23.80 -9.44 10.25
C GLU A 471 -22.42 -9.76 9.66
N ASN A 472 -22.25 -9.62 8.34
CA ASN A 472 -21.06 -10.10 7.63
C ASN A 472 -20.18 -9.00 7.05
N GLN A 473 -20.62 -7.73 7.09
CA GLN A 473 -19.82 -6.59 6.61
C GLN A 473 -19.56 -5.58 7.73
N ILE A 474 -20.58 -5.08 8.41
CA ILE A 474 -20.41 -3.96 9.34
C ILE A 474 -19.91 -4.46 10.69
N VAL A 475 -20.60 -5.43 11.29
CA VAL A 475 -20.25 -5.95 12.61
C VAL A 475 -18.81 -6.48 12.67
N PRO A 476 -18.32 -7.33 11.76
CA PRO A 476 -16.94 -7.83 11.82
C PRO A 476 -15.89 -6.72 11.70
N ALA A 477 -16.17 -5.70 10.87
CA ALA A 477 -15.28 -4.55 10.70
C ALA A 477 -15.21 -3.70 11.97
N VAL A 478 -16.34 -3.41 12.61
CA VAL A 478 -16.39 -2.63 13.85
C VAL A 478 -15.82 -3.42 15.03
N VAL A 479 -16.19 -4.69 15.18
CA VAL A 479 -15.72 -5.58 16.25
C VAL A 479 -14.20 -5.65 16.29
N ARG A 480 -13.54 -5.72 15.13
CA ARG A 480 -12.06 -5.72 15.04
C ARG A 480 -11.43 -4.51 15.74
N ILE A 481 -12.10 -3.36 15.74
CA ILE A 481 -11.62 -2.13 16.37
C ILE A 481 -11.99 -2.12 17.85
N ILE A 482 -13.23 -2.41 18.23
CA ILE A 482 -13.67 -2.29 19.62
C ILE A 482 -13.14 -3.42 20.52
N SER A 483 -12.78 -4.58 19.94
CA SER A 483 -12.30 -5.74 20.69
C SER A 483 -10.97 -5.49 21.40
N VAL A 484 -10.11 -4.63 20.85
CA VAL A 484 -8.83 -4.26 21.48
C VAL A 484 -9.03 -3.48 22.79
N PHE A 485 -10.25 -2.98 23.02
CA PHE A 485 -10.68 -2.29 24.23
C PHE A 485 -11.52 -3.18 25.16
N GLY A 486 -11.66 -4.48 24.84
CA GLY A 486 -12.42 -5.45 25.63
C GLY A 486 -13.92 -5.48 25.36
N TYR A 487 -14.41 -4.75 24.35
CA TYR A 487 -15.82 -4.81 23.94
C TYR A 487 -16.07 -5.97 22.96
N ARG A 488 -17.29 -6.47 22.95
CA ARG A 488 -17.73 -7.60 22.12
C ARG A 488 -18.81 -7.17 21.14
N GLU A 489 -19.14 -8.09 20.24
CA GLU A 489 -20.26 -7.93 19.33
C GLU A 489 -21.58 -7.65 20.07
N GLU A 490 -21.79 -8.27 21.24
CA GLU A 490 -22.99 -8.03 22.05
C GLU A 490 -23.11 -6.56 22.49
N ASP A 491 -21.98 -5.91 22.78
CA ASP A 491 -21.94 -4.50 23.14
C ASP A 491 -22.30 -3.63 21.94
N LEU A 492 -21.93 -4.01 20.72
CA LEU A 492 -22.36 -3.27 19.52
C LEU A 492 -23.86 -3.41 19.28
N ARG A 493 -24.45 -4.57 19.57
CA ARG A 493 -25.88 -4.84 19.36
C ARG A 493 -26.79 -4.44 20.54
N ALA A 494 -26.21 -4.08 21.69
CA ALA A 494 -26.99 -3.75 22.89
C ALA A 494 -27.88 -2.50 22.68
N PRO A 495 -29.15 -2.52 23.15
CA PRO A 495 -30.00 -1.34 23.11
C PRO A 495 -29.41 -0.21 23.97
N ILE A 496 -29.62 1.05 23.54
CA ILE A 496 -28.98 2.25 24.10
C ILE A 496 -29.21 2.44 25.62
N LYS A 497 -30.20 1.76 26.22
CA LYS A 497 -30.63 1.96 27.62
C LYS A 497 -29.83 1.20 28.69
N THR A 498 -28.86 0.34 28.35
CA THR A 498 -28.29 -0.61 29.33
C THR A 498 -26.89 -0.26 29.88
N MET A 499 -26.34 0.92 29.61
CA MET A 499 -24.93 1.23 29.95
C MET A 499 -24.74 2.28 31.06
N GLU A 500 -25.71 2.48 31.94
CA GLU A 500 -25.39 3.04 33.26
C GLU A 500 -24.87 1.91 34.15
N LYS A 501 -23.57 1.94 34.49
CA LYS A 501 -22.83 1.01 35.38
C LYS A 501 -22.11 -0.17 34.69
N LYS A 502 -21.10 0.13 33.87
CA LYS A 502 -19.82 -0.58 33.99
C LYS A 502 -18.74 0.49 34.10
N GLY A 503 -18.11 0.56 35.27
CA GLY A 503 -17.22 1.66 35.65
C GLY A 503 -16.09 1.87 34.65
N GLN A 504 -15.70 3.14 34.51
CA GLN A 504 -14.40 3.55 33.98
C GLN A 504 -13.31 2.67 34.59
N ARG A 505 -12.84 1.67 33.86
CA ARG A 505 -11.48 1.18 34.07
C ARG A 505 -10.58 2.22 33.44
N THR A 506 -10.00 3.05 34.30
CA THR A 506 -8.95 4.01 33.99
C THR A 506 -7.98 3.44 32.98
N LEU A 507 -7.91 4.09 31.82
CA LEU A 507 -6.91 3.92 30.77
C LEU A 507 -5.60 4.54 31.26
N PHE A 508 -4.75 3.75 31.92
CA PHE A 508 -3.34 4.07 32.16
C PHE A 508 -2.49 2.80 32.10
#